data_AF-A0A2E6ZXG8-F1
#
_entry.id   AF-A0A2E6ZXG8-F1
#
_cell.length_a   1.000
_cell.length_b   1.000
_cell.length_c   1.000
_cell.angle_alpha   90.00
_cell.angle_beta   90.00
_cell.angle_gamma   90.00
#
_symmetry.space_group_name_H-M   'P 1'
#
loop_
_entity.id
_entity.type
_entity.pdbx_description
1 polymer ?
#
loop_
_entity_poly.entity_id
_entity_poly.type
_entity_poly.pdbx_seq_one_letter_code
_entity_poly.pdbx_strand_id
1 'polypeptide(L)'
;MMVSTSRWTKFERAAVGLGVVGMVTALLAIRSATVPTLDRLSTDHPLMLSIQAGAPDIGYQPGDAQLAHWAAGAWQRALQGQLEFRAGPPEDAQVTIEWTGGETGRFGDMRPVLVNGRRGAVLRIHPRTSGFGAEVDRRAAEDSVFRATVVYLTCLHELGHALGLSHSDNQRDIMVDFDTVDQASVFFERYRQRLDSLDQIATHSGLSANDVRRIQTLYDVGN
;
A
#
# COMPACT_ATOMS: atom_id res chain seq x y z
N MET A 1 -7.10 -77.94 -33.56
CA MET A 1 -8.39 -77.50 -34.11
C MET A 1 -9.26 -77.08 -32.94
N MET A 2 -9.94 -75.94 -32.84
CA MET A 2 -10.30 -74.82 -33.73
C MET A 2 -10.59 -73.64 -32.78
N VAL A 3 -10.04 -72.43 -32.95
CA VAL A 3 -10.54 -71.35 -33.82
C VAL A 3 -11.91 -70.80 -33.38
N SER A 4 -11.86 -69.59 -32.79
CA SER A 4 -12.60 -68.38 -33.22
C SER A 4 -14.08 -68.16 -32.84
N THR A 5 -14.29 -67.05 -32.13
CA THR A 5 -15.27 -65.94 -32.35
C THR A 5 -16.77 -66.31 -32.51
N SER A 6 -17.77 -65.42 -32.44
CA SER A 6 -17.84 -64.01 -32.75
C SER A 6 -19.18 -63.42 -32.30
N ARG A 7 -19.13 -62.11 -32.03
CA ARG A 7 -20.04 -61.03 -32.47
C ARG A 7 -21.53 -61.01 -32.08
N TRP A 8 -21.84 -59.81 -31.62
CA TRP A 8 -23.14 -59.21 -31.37
C TRP A 8 -23.94 -58.85 -32.64
N THR A 9 -25.20 -58.48 -32.38
CA THR A 9 -26.17 -57.57 -33.09
C THR A 9 -27.52 -58.31 -33.25
N LYS A 10 -28.74 -57.76 -33.10
CA LYS A 10 -29.36 -56.43 -33.35
C LYS A 10 -30.60 -56.31 -32.42
N PHE A 11 -30.80 -55.22 -31.67
CA PHE A 11 -31.64 -54.04 -31.99
C PHE A 11 -33.08 -54.32 -32.46
N GLU A 12 -34.06 -53.87 -31.65
CA GLU A 12 -35.29 -53.08 -31.96
C GLU A 12 -36.05 -52.95 -30.60
N ARG A 13 -36.64 -51.86 -30.10
CA ARG A 13 -37.09 -50.50 -30.51
C ARG A 13 -37.75 -49.87 -29.26
N ALA A 14 -38.05 -48.58 -29.05
CA ALA A 14 -37.92 -47.26 -29.69
C ALA A 14 -38.41 -46.24 -28.60
N ALA A 15 -37.70 -45.17 -28.24
CA ALA A 15 -37.63 -43.83 -28.84
C ALA A 15 -38.86 -42.91 -28.60
N VAL A 16 -38.65 -41.82 -27.83
CA VAL A 16 -39.15 -40.42 -27.99
C VAL A 16 -38.25 -39.56 -27.09
N GLY A 17 -37.65 -38.40 -27.42
CA GLY A 17 -37.60 -37.55 -28.60
C GLY A 17 -36.80 -36.26 -28.27
N LEU A 18 -35.97 -35.82 -29.23
CA LEU A 18 -35.33 -34.51 -29.50
C LEU A 18 -34.99 -33.50 -28.37
N GLY A 19 -33.74 -32.97 -28.44
CA GLY A 19 -33.42 -31.65 -27.87
C GLY A 19 -31.94 -31.22 -27.89
N VAL A 20 -31.44 -30.77 -29.05
CA VAL A 20 -30.49 -29.64 -29.25
C VAL A 20 -29.14 -29.61 -28.49
N VAL A 21 -28.06 -29.68 -29.31
CA VAL A 21 -26.85 -28.83 -29.32
C VAL A 21 -26.56 -27.95 -28.09
N GLY A 22 -25.32 -28.05 -27.60
CA GLY A 22 -24.63 -26.90 -27.02
C GLY A 22 -24.33 -27.00 -25.53
N MET A 23 -23.51 -27.97 -25.12
CA MET A 23 -22.80 -27.81 -23.86
C MET A 23 -21.56 -26.96 -24.11
N VAL A 24 -21.79 -25.64 -24.17
CA VAL A 24 -20.73 -24.65 -24.01
C VAL A 24 -20.14 -24.87 -22.62
N THR A 25 -18.98 -25.50 -22.55
CA THR A 25 -18.11 -25.40 -21.38
C THR A 25 -17.68 -23.95 -21.28
N ALA A 26 -18.45 -23.15 -20.55
CA ALA A 26 -18.03 -21.84 -20.08
C ALA A 26 -16.88 -22.07 -19.09
N LEU A 27 -15.66 -22.15 -19.63
CA LEU A 27 -14.45 -21.88 -18.86
C LEU A 27 -14.57 -20.41 -18.42
N LEU A 28 -15.13 -20.19 -17.23
CA LEU A 28 -14.89 -18.96 -16.47
C LEU A 28 -13.40 -18.96 -16.13
N ALA A 29 -12.59 -18.49 -17.07
CA ALA A 29 -11.30 -17.94 -16.75
C ALA A 29 -11.60 -16.72 -15.88
N ILE A 30 -11.55 -16.90 -14.56
CA ILE A 30 -11.40 -15.78 -13.64
C ILE A 30 -10.10 -15.12 -14.06
N ARG A 31 -10.21 -14.07 -14.90
CA ARG A 31 -9.09 -13.18 -15.12
C ARG A 31 -8.82 -12.56 -13.77
N SER A 32 -7.79 -13.02 -13.07
CA SER A 32 -7.20 -12.25 -11.99
C SER A 32 -6.83 -10.91 -12.60
N ALA A 33 -7.69 -9.90 -12.41
CA ALA A 33 -7.39 -8.56 -12.86
C ALA A 33 -6.16 -8.13 -12.06
N THR A 34 -5.01 -8.07 -12.73
CA THR A 34 -3.81 -7.46 -12.16
C THR A 34 -4.14 -6.00 -11.91
N VAL A 35 -4.32 -5.63 -10.64
CA VAL A 35 -4.52 -4.23 -10.26
C VAL A 35 -3.21 -3.50 -10.57
N PRO A 36 -3.20 -2.45 -11.41
CA PRO A 36 -1.96 -1.73 -11.73
C PRO A 36 -1.26 -1.30 -10.45
N THR A 37 0.07 -1.41 -10.39
CA THR A 37 0.83 -1.12 -9.17
C THR A 37 0.64 0.33 -8.74
N LEU A 38 0.63 1.29 -9.67
CA LEU A 38 0.42 2.71 -9.40
C LEU A 38 -0.74 3.24 -10.24
N ASP A 39 -1.76 3.75 -9.57
CA ASP A 39 -2.87 4.52 -10.12
C ASP A 39 -3.57 5.27 -8.98
N ARG A 40 -4.26 6.37 -9.29
CA ARG A 40 -4.92 7.21 -8.29
C ARG A 40 -6.08 6.48 -7.61
N LEU A 41 -6.29 6.77 -6.33
CA LEU A 41 -7.51 6.33 -5.63
C LEU A 41 -8.66 7.25 -6.03
N SER A 42 -9.88 6.71 -6.17
CA SER A 42 -11.06 7.54 -6.43
C SER A 42 -11.41 8.34 -5.17
N THR A 43 -11.45 9.66 -5.31
CA THR A 43 -11.80 10.62 -4.26
C THR A 43 -13.26 11.09 -4.33
N ASP A 44 -14.10 10.45 -5.15
CA ASP A 44 -15.54 10.77 -5.27
C ASP A 44 -16.28 10.58 -3.93
N HIS A 45 -15.71 9.73 -3.06
CA HIS A 45 -16.14 9.50 -1.70
C HIS A 45 -14.93 9.48 -0.76
N PRO A 46 -15.11 9.80 0.53
CA PRO A 46 -14.08 9.63 1.53
C PRO A 46 -13.48 8.23 1.50
N LEU A 47 -12.16 8.14 1.61
CA LEU A 47 -11.43 6.89 1.68
C LEU A 47 -11.46 6.37 3.11
N MET A 48 -11.94 5.16 3.31
CA MET A 48 -11.84 4.51 4.61
C MET A 48 -10.37 4.12 4.87
N LEU A 49 -9.83 4.56 6.00
CA LEU A 49 -8.48 4.30 6.48
C LEU A 49 -8.56 3.40 7.71
N SER A 50 -7.87 2.26 7.67
CA SER A 50 -7.68 1.40 8.83
C SER A 50 -6.21 1.37 9.21
N ILE A 51 -5.88 1.66 10.46
CA ILE A 51 -4.53 1.52 11.00
C ILE A 51 -4.56 0.39 12.02
N GLN A 52 -3.89 -0.71 11.69
CA GLN A 52 -3.89 -1.91 12.52
C GLN A 52 -3.10 -1.68 13.82
N ALA A 53 -3.38 -2.50 14.83
CA ALA A 53 -2.51 -2.59 16.00
C ALA A 53 -1.17 -3.23 15.60
N GLY A 54 -0.06 -2.72 16.15
CA GLY A 54 1.26 -3.33 16.01
C GLY A 54 1.69 -4.07 17.27
N ALA A 55 2.76 -4.85 17.16
CA ALA A 55 3.30 -5.65 18.26
C ALA A 55 4.72 -5.20 18.64
N PRO A 56 5.06 -5.13 19.95
CA PRO A 56 6.39 -4.65 20.38
C PRO A 56 7.56 -5.47 19.83
N ASP A 57 7.36 -6.78 19.60
CA ASP A 57 8.37 -7.71 19.09
C ASP A 57 8.80 -7.41 17.65
N ILE A 58 8.04 -6.62 16.88
CA ILE A 58 8.42 -6.13 15.55
C ILE A 58 8.96 -4.69 15.56
N GLY A 59 9.16 -4.11 16.74
CA GLY A 59 9.68 -2.74 16.92
C GLY A 59 8.61 -1.64 16.93
N TYR A 60 7.33 -2.02 16.92
CA TYR A 60 6.22 -1.09 17.09
C TYR A 60 6.24 -0.46 18.49
N GLN A 61 5.96 0.84 18.57
CA GLN A 61 5.87 1.56 19.85
C GLN A 61 4.52 2.28 20.00
N PRO A 62 4.09 2.54 21.25
CA PRO A 62 2.98 3.46 21.50
C PRO A 62 3.22 4.81 20.80
N GLY A 63 2.24 5.25 20.01
CA GLY A 63 2.32 6.49 19.23
C GLY A 63 2.57 6.28 17.73
N ASP A 64 3.01 5.11 17.27
CA ASP A 64 3.24 4.86 15.83
C ASP A 64 1.96 5.00 14.99
N ALA A 65 0.81 4.58 15.53
CA ALA A 65 -0.48 4.82 14.88
C ALA A 65 -0.79 6.33 14.71
N GLN A 66 -0.36 7.17 15.66
CA GLN A 66 -0.53 8.61 15.58
C GLN A 66 0.34 9.21 14.46
N LEU A 67 1.55 8.67 14.23
CA LEU A 67 2.42 9.07 13.11
C LEU A 67 1.76 8.75 11.76
N ALA A 68 1.16 7.57 11.63
CA ALA A 68 0.41 7.20 10.43
C ALA A 68 -0.80 8.12 10.18
N HIS A 69 -1.53 8.50 11.24
CA HIS A 69 -2.59 9.51 11.14
C HIS A 69 -2.06 10.88 10.69
N TRP A 70 -0.91 11.32 11.22
CA TRP A 70 -0.31 12.58 10.79
C TRP A 70 0.16 12.53 9.33
N ALA A 71 0.63 11.38 8.85
CA ALA A 71 1.02 11.20 7.45
C ALA A 71 -0.20 11.28 6.52
N ALA A 72 -1.30 10.61 6.87
CA ALA A 72 -2.57 10.74 6.16
C ALA A 72 -3.07 12.21 6.15
N GLY A 73 -3.00 12.89 7.29
CA GLY A 73 -3.36 14.30 7.41
C GLY A 73 -2.49 15.23 6.56
N ALA A 74 -1.21 14.92 6.38
CA ALA A 74 -0.32 15.69 5.50
C ALA A 74 -0.78 15.63 4.03
N TRP A 75 -1.14 14.45 3.54
CA TRP A 75 -1.68 14.29 2.18
C TRP A 75 -3.05 14.96 2.00
N GLN A 76 -3.95 14.88 2.98
CA GLN A 76 -5.23 15.61 2.94
C GLN A 76 -5.03 17.12 2.79
N ARG A 77 -4.08 17.70 3.56
CA ARG A 77 -3.75 19.13 3.46
C ARG A 77 -3.15 19.48 2.10
N ALA A 78 -2.27 18.62 1.57
CA ALA A 78 -1.67 18.82 0.24
C ALA A 78 -2.72 18.84 -0.89
N LEU A 79 -3.78 18.02 -0.76
CA LEU A 79 -4.88 17.93 -1.71
C LEU A 79 -6.04 18.90 -1.41
N GLN A 80 -5.86 19.85 -0.48
CA GLN A 80 -6.80 20.96 -0.23
C GLN A 80 -8.25 20.53 -0.03
N GLY A 81 -8.47 19.38 0.61
CA GLY A 81 -9.81 18.85 0.89
C GLY A 81 -10.46 18.04 -0.23
N GLN A 82 -9.80 17.84 -1.38
CA GLN A 82 -10.25 16.86 -2.38
C GLN A 82 -10.09 15.40 -1.92
N LEU A 83 -9.24 15.17 -0.92
CA LEU A 83 -9.07 13.87 -0.28
C LEU A 83 -9.49 13.97 1.19
N GLU A 84 -10.34 13.04 1.60
CA GLU A 84 -10.72 12.82 2.99
C GLU A 84 -10.49 11.36 3.36
N PHE A 85 -9.70 11.11 4.40
CA PHE A 85 -9.62 9.83 5.07
C PHE A 85 -10.56 9.80 6.27
N ARG A 86 -11.34 8.73 6.40
CA ARG A 86 -12.14 8.45 7.59
C ARG A 86 -11.73 7.14 8.20
N ALA A 87 -11.64 7.08 9.52
CA ALA A 87 -11.36 5.82 10.20
C ALA A 87 -12.46 4.79 9.89
N GLY A 88 -12.06 3.57 9.56
CA GLY A 88 -12.98 2.47 9.26
C GLY A 88 -12.37 1.12 9.61
N PRO A 89 -13.20 0.07 9.68
CA PRO A 89 -12.71 -1.28 9.91
C PRO A 89 -11.99 -1.79 8.64
N PRO A 90 -10.99 -2.68 8.78
CA PRO A 90 -10.14 -3.10 7.67
C PRO A 90 -10.89 -3.74 6.48
N GLU A 91 -12.02 -4.39 6.71
CA GLU A 91 -12.84 -5.01 5.67
C GLU A 91 -13.43 -4.01 4.66
N ASP A 92 -13.65 -2.77 5.09
CA ASP A 92 -14.20 -1.68 4.26
C ASP A 92 -13.17 -0.61 3.92
N ALA A 93 -11.95 -0.73 4.46
CA ALA A 93 -10.89 0.26 4.32
C ALA A 93 -10.25 0.25 2.94
N GLN A 94 -10.41 1.34 2.18
CA GLN A 94 -9.67 1.52 0.92
C GLN A 94 -8.17 1.64 1.17
N VAL A 95 -7.74 2.13 2.33
CA VAL A 95 -6.34 2.15 2.71
C VAL A 95 -6.18 1.44 4.05
N THR A 96 -5.39 0.38 4.10
CA THR A 96 -5.04 -0.31 5.34
C THR A 96 -3.55 -0.15 5.61
N ILE A 97 -3.18 0.31 6.81
CA ILE A 97 -1.80 0.37 7.29
C ILE A 97 -1.61 -0.78 8.28
N GLU A 98 -0.69 -1.68 7.99
CA GLU A 98 -0.30 -2.80 8.83
C GLU A 98 1.18 -2.73 9.24
N TRP A 99 1.46 -3.13 10.47
CA TRP A 99 2.82 -3.13 11.02
C TRP A 99 3.40 -4.52 10.90
N THR A 100 4.62 -4.63 10.36
CA THR A 100 5.20 -5.94 10.04
C THR A 100 6.67 -6.00 10.43
N GLY A 101 7.14 -7.20 10.78
CA GLY A 101 8.56 -7.45 11.01
C GLY A 101 9.36 -7.17 9.73
N GLY A 102 10.42 -6.37 9.86
CA GLY A 102 11.27 -5.95 8.73
C GLY A 102 12.08 -7.08 8.10
N GLU A 103 12.28 -6.97 6.79
CA GLU A 103 13.41 -7.55 6.07
C GLU A 103 14.46 -6.45 5.86
N THR A 104 15.76 -6.80 5.89
CA THR A 104 16.85 -5.83 5.72
C THR A 104 16.70 -5.05 4.40
N GLY A 105 16.77 -3.72 4.44
CA GLY A 105 16.75 -2.87 3.24
C GLY A 105 15.37 -2.50 2.71
N ARG A 106 14.27 -2.78 3.42
CA ARG A 106 12.93 -2.27 3.12
C ARG A 106 12.31 -1.58 4.32
N PHE A 107 11.71 -0.41 4.09
CA PHE A 107 11.09 0.43 5.12
C PHE A 107 9.58 0.21 5.19
N GLY A 108 9.00 -0.01 4.02
CA GLY A 108 7.65 -0.50 3.86
C GLY A 108 7.46 -1.05 2.46
N ASP A 109 6.24 -1.47 2.19
CA ASP A 109 5.76 -1.71 0.84
C ASP A 109 4.27 -1.40 0.74
N MET A 110 3.89 -0.81 -0.38
CA MET A 110 2.51 -0.61 -0.77
C MET A 110 2.08 -1.69 -1.77
N ARG A 111 0.93 -2.32 -1.50
CA ARG A 111 0.30 -3.30 -2.39
C ARG A 111 -1.08 -2.81 -2.83
N PRO A 112 -1.36 -2.78 -4.14
CA PRO A 112 -2.68 -2.43 -4.61
C PRO A 112 -3.67 -3.56 -4.31
N VAL A 113 -4.89 -3.21 -3.93
CA VAL A 113 -5.99 -4.15 -3.67
C VAL A 113 -7.29 -3.63 -4.28
N LEU A 114 -8.30 -4.50 -4.37
CA LEU A 114 -9.68 -4.11 -4.60
C LEU A 114 -10.48 -4.30 -3.32
N VAL A 115 -11.13 -3.25 -2.85
CA VAL A 115 -12.01 -3.26 -1.68
C VAL A 115 -13.39 -2.84 -2.14
N ASN A 116 -14.36 -3.74 -2.05
CA ASN A 116 -15.73 -3.53 -2.53
C ASN A 116 -15.77 -3.05 -4.01
N GLY A 117 -14.90 -3.63 -4.85
CA GLY A 117 -14.79 -3.29 -6.28
C GLY A 117 -14.09 -1.96 -6.59
N ARG A 118 -13.67 -1.19 -5.57
CA ARG A 118 -12.90 0.05 -5.72
C ARG A 118 -11.42 -0.21 -5.49
N ARG A 119 -10.56 0.55 -6.17
CA ARG A 119 -9.12 0.53 -5.93
C ARG A 119 -8.83 0.94 -4.48
N GLY A 120 -7.93 0.20 -3.85
CA GLY A 120 -7.38 0.49 -2.53
C GLY A 120 -5.91 0.09 -2.44
N ALA A 121 -5.35 0.20 -1.25
CA ALA A 121 -3.97 -0.15 -0.95
C ALA A 121 -3.81 -0.74 0.46
N VAL A 122 -2.91 -1.71 0.58
CA VAL A 122 -2.37 -2.16 1.87
C VAL A 122 -0.93 -1.66 1.97
N LEU A 123 -0.62 -0.95 3.04
CA LEU A 123 0.69 -0.39 3.33
C LEU A 123 1.28 -1.19 4.49
N ARG A 124 2.39 -1.87 4.22
CA ARG A 124 3.16 -2.61 5.21
C ARG A 124 4.28 -1.70 5.69
N ILE A 125 4.28 -1.38 6.98
CA ILE A 125 5.29 -0.50 7.58
C ILE A 125 6.18 -1.32 8.50
N HIS A 126 7.50 -1.11 8.39
CA HIS A 126 8.49 -1.74 9.25
C HIS A 126 8.97 -0.74 10.32
N PRO A 127 8.44 -0.80 11.56
CA PRO A 127 8.76 0.20 12.58
C PRO A 127 10.15 -0.01 13.22
N ARG A 128 10.82 -1.14 12.96
CA ARG A 128 12.16 -1.42 13.45
C ARG A 128 13.21 -0.68 12.61
N THR A 129 13.99 0.18 13.29
CA THR A 129 15.03 1.01 12.67
C THR A 129 16.30 0.25 12.28
N SER A 130 16.53 -0.96 12.82
CA SER A 130 17.69 -1.77 12.44
C SER A 130 17.69 -2.21 10.97
N GLY A 131 16.52 -2.21 10.31
CA GLY A 131 16.41 -2.43 8.87
C GLY A 131 17.00 -1.30 8.02
N PHE A 132 17.29 -0.15 8.63
CA PHE A 132 17.80 1.07 8.01
C PHE A 132 19.33 1.23 8.12
N GLY A 133 20.03 0.20 8.60
CA GLY A 133 21.47 0.22 8.83
C GLY A 133 21.85 0.67 10.24
N ALA A 134 23.09 0.36 10.62
CA ALA A 134 23.56 0.53 11.99
C ALA A 134 23.53 1.99 12.47
N GLU A 135 23.75 2.95 11.57
CA GLU A 135 23.75 4.36 11.95
C GLU A 135 22.36 4.90 12.24
N VAL A 136 21.36 4.59 11.39
CA VAL A 136 19.96 4.97 11.66
C VAL A 136 19.47 4.30 12.93
N ASP A 137 19.82 3.03 13.16
CA ASP A 137 19.41 2.30 14.36
C ASP A 137 20.01 2.90 15.63
N ARG A 138 21.32 3.19 15.61
CA ARG A 138 22.02 3.86 16.72
C ARG A 138 21.39 5.23 17.00
N ARG A 139 21.17 6.03 15.97
CA ARG A 139 20.57 7.36 16.09
C ARG A 139 19.15 7.30 16.64
N ALA A 140 18.34 6.33 16.20
CA ALA A 140 16.98 6.12 16.69
C ALA A 140 16.92 5.64 18.15
N ALA A 141 17.92 4.89 18.61
CA ALA A 141 18.05 4.51 20.01
C ALA A 141 18.38 5.70 20.92
N GLU A 142 19.12 6.69 20.40
CA GLU A 142 19.55 7.89 21.14
C GLU A 142 18.52 9.03 21.12
N ASP A 143 17.68 9.09 20.09
CA ASP A 143 16.73 10.20 19.87
C ASP A 143 15.36 9.68 19.43
N SER A 144 14.41 9.72 20.37
CA SER A 144 13.04 9.26 20.14
C SER A 144 12.29 10.06 19.07
N VAL A 145 12.63 11.34 18.85
CA VAL A 145 12.04 12.18 17.80
C VAL A 145 12.62 11.79 16.43
N PHE A 146 13.90 11.39 16.37
CA PHE A 146 14.48 10.82 15.16
C PHE A 146 13.86 9.46 14.82
N ARG A 147 13.68 8.58 15.81
CA ARG A 147 12.96 7.31 15.61
C ARG A 147 11.54 7.52 15.06
N ALA A 148 10.80 8.47 15.64
CA ALA A 148 9.47 8.84 15.14
C ALA A 148 9.51 9.46 13.73
N THR A 149 10.54 10.25 13.42
CA THR A 149 10.78 10.79 12.07
C THR A 149 10.87 9.68 11.03
N VAL A 150 11.65 8.63 11.30
CA VAL A 150 11.82 7.49 10.40
C VAL A 150 10.46 6.84 10.11
N VAL A 151 9.72 6.45 11.15
CA VAL A 151 8.41 5.79 11.01
C VAL A 151 7.39 6.70 10.29
N TYR A 152 7.35 7.99 10.65
CA TYR A 152 6.47 8.97 10.03
C TYR A 152 6.72 9.12 8.53
N LEU A 153 7.98 9.33 8.13
CA LEU A 153 8.33 9.53 6.73
C LEU A 153 8.13 8.27 5.91
N THR A 154 8.34 7.08 6.48
CA THR A 154 7.97 5.82 5.83
C THR A 154 6.46 5.75 5.59
N CYS A 155 5.62 6.04 6.59
CA CYS A 155 4.16 6.09 6.39
C CYS A 155 3.77 7.09 5.29
N LEU A 156 4.42 8.26 5.28
CA LEU A 156 4.16 9.32 4.31
C LEU A 156 4.53 8.88 2.88
N HIS A 157 5.66 8.21 2.70
CA HIS A 157 6.12 7.67 1.42
C HIS A 157 5.17 6.60 0.88
N GLU A 158 4.83 5.59 1.68
CA GLU A 158 3.95 4.50 1.24
C GLU A 158 2.53 5.00 0.94
N LEU A 159 2.05 6.01 1.67
CA LEU A 159 0.79 6.70 1.34
C LEU A 159 0.88 7.45 0.00
N GLY A 160 2.03 8.03 -0.33
CA GLY A 160 2.25 8.64 -1.64
C GLY A 160 2.10 7.63 -2.77
N HIS A 161 2.67 6.42 -2.61
CA HIS A 161 2.44 5.31 -3.54
C HIS A 161 0.98 4.90 -3.62
N ALA A 162 0.31 4.76 -2.47
CA ALA A 162 -1.11 4.40 -2.43
C ALA A 162 -1.97 5.39 -3.20
N LEU A 163 -1.62 6.68 -3.14
CA LEU A 163 -2.30 7.76 -3.87
C LEU A 163 -1.91 7.85 -5.35
N GLY A 164 -0.96 7.03 -5.82
CA GLY A 164 -0.58 6.90 -7.22
C GLY A 164 0.74 7.58 -7.62
N LEU A 165 1.50 8.15 -6.67
CA LEU A 165 2.82 8.72 -6.98
C LEU A 165 3.86 7.62 -7.21
N SER A 166 4.64 7.79 -8.27
CA SER A 166 5.88 7.04 -8.49
C SER A 166 7.03 7.65 -7.69
N HIS A 167 8.15 6.93 -7.62
CA HIS A 167 9.40 7.49 -7.12
C HIS A 167 9.80 8.79 -7.84
N SER A 168 10.55 9.64 -7.13
CA SER A 168 11.17 10.88 -7.58
C SER A 168 12.68 10.72 -7.60
N ASP A 169 13.34 11.36 -8.57
CA ASP A 169 14.79 11.49 -8.62
C ASP A 169 15.31 12.67 -7.75
N ASN A 170 14.41 13.53 -7.29
CA ASN A 170 14.76 14.65 -6.42
C ASN A 170 14.91 14.19 -4.97
N GLN A 171 16.13 14.23 -4.46
CA GLN A 171 16.49 13.80 -3.10
C GLN A 171 15.82 14.56 -1.95
N ARG A 172 15.09 15.65 -2.26
CA ARG A 172 14.28 16.40 -1.28
C ARG A 172 12.83 15.92 -1.19
N ASP A 173 12.37 15.15 -2.16
CA ASP A 173 10.99 14.67 -2.24
C ASP A 173 10.77 13.49 -1.30
N ILE A 174 9.56 13.36 -0.74
CA ILE A 174 9.23 12.20 0.08
C ILE A 174 9.27 10.91 -0.74
N MET A 175 8.93 11.00 -2.03
CA MET A 175 8.94 9.86 -2.95
C MET A 175 10.34 9.50 -3.47
N VAL A 176 11.41 9.98 -2.86
CA VAL A 176 12.77 9.58 -3.24
C VAL A 176 12.96 8.07 -3.04
N ASP A 177 13.60 7.43 -4.01
CA ASP A 177 14.14 6.07 -3.86
C ASP A 177 15.59 6.17 -3.38
N PHE A 178 15.94 5.46 -2.31
CA PHE A 178 17.29 5.53 -1.74
C PHE A 178 18.17 4.44 -2.35
N ASP A 179 19.28 4.84 -2.98
CA ASP A 179 20.27 3.90 -3.49
C ASP A 179 21.08 3.26 -2.34
N THR A 180 21.21 3.99 -1.22
CA THR A 180 22.04 3.58 -0.08
C THR A 180 21.44 3.98 1.27
N VAL A 181 21.83 3.27 2.33
CA VAL A 181 21.46 3.58 3.71
C VAL A 181 21.98 4.95 4.17
N ASP A 182 23.10 5.43 3.60
CA ASP A 182 23.66 6.74 3.91
C ASP A 182 22.77 7.88 3.39
N GLN A 183 22.23 7.73 2.17
CA GLN A 183 21.27 8.69 1.62
C GLN A 183 20.00 8.76 2.48
N ALA A 184 19.49 7.59 2.91
CA ALA A 184 18.34 7.51 3.80
C ALA A 184 18.63 8.23 5.14
N SER A 185 19.81 7.99 5.74
CA SER A 185 20.24 8.66 6.98
C SER A 185 20.25 10.18 6.86
N VAL A 186 20.86 10.72 5.79
CA VAL A 186 20.89 12.17 5.51
C VAL A 186 19.49 12.74 5.31
N PHE A 187 18.60 11.99 4.66
CA PHE A 187 17.22 12.40 4.45
C PHE A 187 16.45 12.54 5.77
N PHE A 188 16.50 11.53 6.63
CA PHE A 188 15.83 11.56 7.94
C PHE A 188 16.38 12.67 8.83
N GLU A 189 17.71 12.84 8.89
CA GLU A 189 18.34 13.85 9.72
C GLU A 189 17.94 15.27 9.29
N ARG A 190 17.86 15.53 7.98
CA ARG A 190 17.39 16.83 7.45
C ARG A 190 15.94 17.14 7.88
N TYR A 191 15.06 16.15 7.93
CA TYR A 191 13.71 16.35 8.45
C TYR A 191 13.76 16.59 9.97
N ARG A 192 14.48 15.73 10.70
CA ARG A 192 14.62 15.79 12.16
C ARG A 192 15.14 17.14 12.67
N GLN A 193 16.06 17.77 11.94
CA GLN A 193 16.63 19.09 12.27
C GLN A 193 15.62 20.24 12.22
N ARG A 194 14.45 20.03 11.61
CA ARG A 194 13.35 21.01 11.59
C ARG A 194 12.38 20.86 12.75
N LEU A 195 12.65 19.92 13.66
CA LEU A 195 11.79 19.60 14.79
C LEU A 195 12.51 19.88 16.11
N ASP A 196 11.83 20.60 16.99
CA ASP A 196 12.17 20.75 18.40
C ASP A 196 11.53 19.63 19.24
N SER A 197 10.35 19.15 18.83
CA SER A 197 9.58 18.14 19.57
C SER A 197 8.80 17.19 18.65
N LEU A 198 8.33 16.08 19.22
CA LEU A 198 7.54 15.07 18.52
C LEU A 198 6.26 15.63 17.91
N ASP A 199 5.55 16.49 18.65
CA ASP A 199 4.23 17.02 18.24
C ASP A 199 4.32 17.90 16.99
N GLN A 200 5.48 18.48 16.71
CA GLN A 200 5.69 19.29 15.50
C GLN A 200 5.65 18.46 14.22
N ILE A 201 5.75 17.12 14.27
CA ILE A 201 5.55 16.24 13.10
C ILE A 201 4.14 16.46 12.52
N ALA A 202 3.13 16.68 13.36
CA ALA A 202 1.75 16.88 12.91
C ALA A 202 1.59 18.06 11.94
N THR A 203 2.41 19.10 12.10
CA THR A 203 2.35 20.37 11.35
C THR A 203 3.47 20.53 10.33
N HIS A 204 4.59 19.82 10.47
CA HIS A 204 5.70 19.81 9.52
C HIS A 204 5.59 18.59 8.60
N SER A 205 4.86 18.75 7.49
CA SER A 205 4.43 17.62 6.63
C SER A 205 5.53 16.70 6.10
N GLY A 206 6.76 17.16 5.92
CA GLY A 206 7.81 16.37 5.25
C GLY A 206 7.67 16.29 3.73
N LEU A 207 6.55 16.74 3.18
CA LEU A 207 6.33 16.92 1.75
C LEU A 207 7.15 18.10 1.22
N SER A 208 7.83 17.91 0.11
CA SER A 208 8.47 18.99 -0.64
C SER A 208 7.41 19.79 -1.44
N ALA A 209 7.79 20.96 -1.93
CA ALA A 209 6.96 21.71 -2.87
C ALA A 209 6.71 20.95 -4.19
N ASN A 210 7.63 20.05 -4.58
CA ASN A 210 7.47 19.22 -5.76
C ASN A 210 6.50 18.07 -5.50
N ASP A 211 6.53 17.42 -4.32
CA ASP A 211 5.56 16.40 -3.94
C ASP A 211 4.13 16.94 -4.00
N VAL A 212 3.92 18.13 -3.41
CA VAL A 212 2.63 18.83 -3.40
C VAL A 212 2.17 19.13 -4.82
N ARG A 213 3.07 19.62 -5.68
CA ARG A 213 2.74 19.89 -7.09
C ARG A 213 2.33 18.61 -7.83
N ARG A 214 3.11 17.54 -7.68
CA ARG A 214 2.88 16.26 -8.38
C ARG A 214 1.55 15.64 -7.98
N ILE A 215 1.23 15.63 -6.68
CA ILE A 215 -0.04 15.07 -6.22
C ILE A 215 -1.23 15.95 -6.65
N GLN A 216 -1.09 17.28 -6.62
CA GLN A 216 -2.13 18.18 -7.10
C GLN A 216 -2.39 18.03 -8.60
N THR A 217 -1.35 17.87 -9.42
CA THR A 217 -1.51 17.54 -10.85
C THR A 217 -2.22 16.21 -11.06
N LEU A 218 -1.90 15.17 -10.26
CA LEU A 218 -2.52 13.84 -10.41
C LEU A 218 -4.03 13.84 -10.09
N TYR A 219 -4.46 14.73 -9.20
CA TYR A 219 -5.85 14.85 -8.76
C TYR A 219 -6.57 16.09 -9.34
N ASP A 220 -5.93 16.81 -10.27
CA ASP A 220 -6.49 18.02 -10.89
C ASP A 220 -6.91 19.10 -9.87
N VAL A 221 -6.14 19.26 -8.78
CA VAL A 221 -6.39 20.31 -7.77
C VAL A 221 -6.05 21.69 -8.35
N GLY A 222 -7.05 22.57 -8.40
CA GLY A 222 -6.88 23.97 -8.85
C GLY A 222 -7.08 24.19 -10.35
N ASN A 223 -7.50 23.16 -11.09
CA ASN A 223 -8.08 23.30 -12.43
C ASN A 223 -9.60 23.58 -12.36
#